data_AF-A0A1N7GHG1-F1
#
_entry.id   AF-A0A1N7GHG1-F1
#
_cell.length_a   1.000
_cell.length_b   1.000
_cell.length_c   1.000
_cell.angle_alpha   90.00
_cell.angle_beta   90.00
_cell.angle_gamma   90.00
#
_symmetry.space_group_name_H-M   'P 1'
#
loop_
_entity.id
_entity.type
_entity.pdbx_description
1 polymer ?
#
loop_
_entity_poly.entity_id
_entity_poly.type
_entity_poly.pdbx_seq_one_letter_code
_entity_poly.pdbx_strand_id
1 'polypeptide(L)'
;MKTTKGVRHGENLLLPVGASPAALTKQHTTYIVGHSETGHHHVLESETPFDVTTTDEELYVRLYRPAKLVHKKQHDKHRTLTIQPGTYKVRRKTEYDPWQQTIREVFD
;
A
#
# COMPACT_ATOMS: atom_id res chain seq x y z
N MET A 1 -2.51 22.07 9.33
CA MET A 1 -2.55 20.81 8.55
C MET A 1 -2.57 19.67 9.55
N LYS A 2 -3.64 18.85 9.64
CA LYS A 2 -3.61 17.66 10.50
C LYS A 2 -2.63 16.68 9.86
N THR A 3 -1.49 16.45 10.49
CA THR A 3 -0.58 15.37 10.13
C THR A 3 -1.32 14.06 10.39
N THR A 4 -1.95 13.52 9.35
CA THR A 4 -2.65 12.24 9.44
C THR A 4 -1.60 11.16 9.65
N LYS A 5 -1.74 10.38 10.72
CA LYS A 5 -0.84 9.28 11.06
C LYS A 5 -0.86 8.25 9.93
N GLY A 6 0.31 7.76 9.51
CA GLY A 6 0.40 6.68 8.52
C GLY A 6 -0.30 5.41 9.00
N VAL A 7 -0.86 4.64 8.06
CA VAL A 7 -1.55 3.37 8.36
C VAL A 7 -0.66 2.21 7.99
N ARG A 8 -0.28 1.39 8.98
CA ARG A 8 0.54 0.19 8.79
C ARG A 8 -0.32 -1.06 8.72
N HIS A 9 -0.02 -1.94 7.78
CA HIS A 9 -0.64 -3.25 7.63
C HIS A 9 0.41 -4.23 7.10
N GLY A 10 0.96 -5.08 7.98
CA GLY A 10 2.12 -5.92 7.66
C GLY A 10 3.37 -5.08 7.33
N GLU A 11 4.01 -5.47 6.23
CA GLU A 11 5.13 -4.80 5.58
C GLU A 11 4.75 -3.45 4.94
N ASN A 12 3.45 -3.23 4.67
CA ASN A 12 2.98 -2.02 4.00
C ASN A 12 2.69 -0.88 4.98
N LEU A 13 3.10 0.32 4.59
CA LEU A 13 2.78 1.59 5.24
C LEU A 13 2.18 2.55 4.22
N LEU A 14 0.92 2.92 4.42
CA LEU A 14 0.24 3.96 3.65
C LEU A 14 0.50 5.30 4.33
N LEU A 15 1.41 6.09 3.74
CA LEU A 15 1.77 7.42 4.20
C LEU A 15 0.90 8.46 3.49
N PRO A 16 0.08 9.25 4.21
CA PRO A 16 -0.69 10.31 3.59
C PRO A 16 0.23 11.39 3.01
N VAL A 17 -0.06 11.80 1.79
CA VAL A 17 0.67 12.84 1.05
C VAL A 17 -0.32 13.84 0.44
N GLY A 18 0.17 15.03 0.08
CA GLY A 18 -0.69 16.06 -0.53
C GLY A 18 -1.18 15.71 -1.93
N ALA A 19 -0.33 15.05 -2.73
CA ALA A 19 -0.62 14.67 -4.11
C ALA A 19 0.28 13.51 -4.57
N SER A 20 -0.14 12.82 -5.63
CA SER A 20 0.71 11.90 -6.39
C SER A 20 1.47 12.68 -7.50
N PRO A 21 2.60 12.16 -7.98
CA PRO A 21 3.31 12.77 -9.10
C PRO A 21 2.47 12.71 -10.39
N ALA A 22 2.76 13.59 -11.35
CA ALA A 22 2.20 13.52 -12.69
C ALA A 22 2.84 12.35 -13.46
N ALA A 23 2.23 11.17 -13.35
CA ALA A 23 2.67 9.94 -14.01
C ALA A 23 1.47 9.12 -14.47
N LEU A 24 1.74 7.99 -15.13
CA LEU A 24 0.70 7.09 -15.61
C LEU A 24 -0.20 6.67 -14.44
N THR A 25 -1.48 6.98 -14.58
CA THR A 25 -2.49 6.72 -13.57
C THR A 25 -3.57 5.84 -14.15
N LYS A 26 -3.97 4.80 -13.40
CA LYS A 26 -5.03 3.86 -13.77
C LYS A 26 -6.06 3.77 -12.65
N GLN A 27 -7.32 3.53 -13.03
CA GLN A 27 -8.40 3.34 -12.08
C GLN A 27 -8.60 1.87 -11.74
N HIS A 28 -8.81 1.62 -10.45
CA HIS A 28 -9.01 0.29 -9.90
C HIS A 28 -10.09 0.32 -8.80
N THR A 29 -10.82 -0.77 -8.65
CA THR A 29 -11.62 -1.05 -7.44
C THR A 29 -10.93 -2.05 -6.52
N THR A 30 -9.96 -2.79 -7.05
CA THR A 30 -9.08 -3.68 -6.30
C THR A 30 -7.65 -3.54 -6.80
N TYR A 31 -6.68 -3.44 -5.88
CA TYR A 31 -5.26 -3.34 -6.23
C TYR A 31 -4.37 -3.97 -5.16
N ILE A 32 -3.37 -4.75 -5.57
CA ILE A 32 -2.38 -5.35 -4.68
C ILE A 32 -1.35 -4.27 -4.34
N VAL A 33 -1.30 -3.83 -3.09
CA VAL A 33 -0.36 -2.80 -2.63
C VAL A 33 0.94 -3.40 -2.07
N GLY A 34 0.89 -4.65 -1.61
CA GLY A 34 2.06 -5.41 -1.16
C GLY A 34 1.86 -6.91 -1.29
N HIS A 35 2.98 -7.62 -1.35
CA HIS A 35 3.05 -9.06 -1.53
C HIS A 35 3.59 -9.71 -0.25
N SER A 36 3.07 -10.88 0.10
CA SER A 36 3.65 -11.75 1.12
C SER A 36 4.67 -12.72 0.50
N GLU A 37 5.61 -13.18 1.30
CA GLU A 37 6.59 -14.23 0.98
C GLU A 37 5.89 -15.56 0.66
N THR A 38 4.75 -15.80 1.30
CA THR A 38 3.97 -17.04 1.16
C THR A 38 2.89 -17.01 0.07
N GLY A 39 2.88 -15.99 -0.80
CA GLY A 39 1.97 -15.90 -1.96
C GLY A 39 0.58 -15.30 -1.69
N HIS A 40 0.35 -14.76 -0.51
CA HIS A 40 -0.76 -13.89 -0.13
C HIS A 40 -0.48 -12.41 -0.47
N HIS A 41 -1.52 -11.59 -0.40
CA HIS A 41 -1.45 -10.19 -0.83
C HIS A 41 -2.14 -9.26 0.15
N HIS A 42 -1.53 -8.08 0.32
CA HIS A 42 -2.18 -6.91 0.88
C HIS A 42 -2.94 -6.21 -0.24
N VAL A 43 -4.26 -6.26 -0.18
CA VAL A 43 -5.15 -5.77 -1.24
C VAL A 43 -5.98 -4.60 -0.73
N LEU A 44 -5.96 -3.50 -1.49
CA LEU A 44 -6.84 -2.37 -1.29
C LEU A 44 -8.12 -2.61 -2.10
N GLU A 45 -9.28 -2.60 -1.45
CA GLU A 45 -10.58 -2.87 -2.03
C GLU A 45 -11.54 -1.70 -1.75
N SER A 46 -12.26 -1.25 -2.77
CA SER A 46 -13.20 -0.13 -2.68
C SER A 46 -14.42 -0.41 -3.55
N GLU A 47 -15.59 0.05 -3.09
CA GLU A 47 -16.85 -0.03 -3.84
C GLU A 47 -16.84 0.92 -5.05
N THR A 48 -16.06 2.01 -4.97
CA THR A 48 -15.88 2.97 -6.08
C THR A 48 -14.44 2.94 -6.60
N PRO A 49 -14.21 3.22 -7.89
CA PRO A 49 -12.86 3.35 -8.43
C PRO A 49 -12.01 4.35 -7.65
N PHE A 50 -10.72 4.03 -7.53
CA PHE A 50 -9.67 4.89 -7.02
C PHE A 50 -8.50 4.90 -8.00
N ASP A 51 -7.68 5.94 -7.92
CA ASP A 51 -6.53 6.07 -8.81
C ASP A 51 -5.30 5.39 -8.21
N VAL A 52 -4.56 4.71 -9.06
CA VAL A 52 -3.24 4.17 -8.78
C VAL A 52 -2.25 4.81 -9.73
N THR A 53 -1.24 5.46 -9.17
CA THR A 53 -0.15 6.08 -9.92
C THR A 53 1.13 5.32 -9.60
N THR A 54 1.80 4.81 -10.64
CA THR A 54 3.06 4.08 -10.51
C THR A 54 4.16 4.84 -11.24
N THR A 55 5.30 5.00 -10.58
CA THR A 55 6.57 5.39 -11.20
C THR A 55 7.56 4.23 -11.07
N ASP A 56 8.76 4.36 -11.63
CA ASP A 56 9.76 3.26 -11.61
C ASP A 56 10.09 2.75 -10.20
N GLU A 57 9.97 3.58 -9.17
CA GLU A 57 10.33 3.24 -7.78
C GLU A 57 9.18 3.39 -6.78
N GLU A 58 8.07 4.02 -7.18
CA GLU A 58 7.08 4.48 -6.21
C GLU A 58 5.65 4.14 -6.60
N LEU A 59 4.86 3.82 -5.58
CA LEU A 59 3.43 3.52 -5.70
C LEU A 59 2.63 4.53 -4.90
N TYR A 60 1.65 5.14 -5.56
CA TYR A 60 0.70 6.07 -4.96
C TYR A 60 -0.73 5.60 -5.22
N VAL A 61 -1.61 5.83 -4.24
CA VAL A 61 -3.05 5.58 -4.36
C VAL A 61 -3.83 6.81 -3.95
N ARG A 62 -4.85 7.19 -4.71
CA ARG A 62 -5.77 8.28 -4.38
C ARG A 62 -7.17 7.75 -4.23
N LEU A 63 -7.64 7.74 -2.98
CA LEU A 63 -8.96 7.26 -2.59
C LEU A 63 -9.96 8.42 -2.56
N TYR A 64 -11.06 8.26 -3.28
CA TYR A 64 -12.19 9.20 -3.30
C TYR A 64 -13.24 8.88 -2.23
N ARG A 65 -13.31 7.62 -1.81
CA ARG A 65 -14.19 7.08 -0.77
C ARG A 65 -13.38 6.17 0.17
N PRO A 66 -13.89 5.86 1.37
CA PRO A 66 -13.22 4.91 2.25
C PRO A 66 -13.01 3.56 1.55
N ALA A 67 -11.81 2.99 1.70
CA ALA A 67 -11.45 1.69 1.16
C ALA A 67 -11.08 0.72 2.29
N LYS A 68 -11.09 -0.58 2.03
CA LYS A 68 -10.63 -1.63 2.95
C LYS A 68 -9.26 -2.11 2.51
N LEU A 69 -8.32 -2.15 3.44
CA LEU A 69 -7.02 -2.79 3.23
C LEU A 69 -7.07 -4.17 3.90
N VAL A 70 -6.98 -5.22 3.09
CA VAL A 70 -7.25 -6.61 3.48
C VAL A 70 -6.02 -7.46 3.25
N HIS A 71 -5.67 -8.32 4.20
CA HIS A 71 -4.66 -9.35 4.01
C HIS A 71 -5.35 -10.62 3.52
N LYS A 72 -5.19 -10.96 2.23
CA LYS A 72 -5.82 -12.15 1.60
C LYS A 72 -5.02 -13.44 1.89
N LYS A 73 -4.94 -13.81 3.16
CA LYS A 73 -4.37 -15.08 3.66
C LYS A 73 -5.46 -16.03 4.14
N GLN A 74 -5.24 -17.33 4.24
CA GLN A 74 -6.25 -18.25 4.78
C GLN A 74 -6.28 -18.26 6.33
N HIS A 75 -5.11 -18.25 6.96
CA HIS A 75 -4.89 -18.26 8.42
C HIS A 75 -3.99 -17.07 8.84
N ASP A 76 -3.93 -16.69 10.12
CA ASP A 76 -3.11 -15.55 10.61
C ASP A 76 -3.31 -14.23 9.83
N LYS A 77 -4.58 -13.91 9.54
CA LYS A 77 -4.93 -12.68 8.82
C LYS A 77 -4.65 -11.47 9.69
N HIS A 78 -3.96 -10.49 9.12
CA HIS A 78 -3.99 -9.15 9.70
C HIS A 78 -5.43 -8.61 9.70
N ARG A 79 -5.76 -7.83 10.73
CA ARG A 79 -7.07 -7.18 10.84
C ARG A 79 -7.28 -6.26 9.64
N THR A 80 -8.41 -6.41 8.94
CA THR A 80 -8.85 -5.46 7.91
C THR A 80 -8.92 -4.04 8.46
N LEU A 81 -8.28 -3.11 7.76
CA LEU A 81 -8.28 -1.69 8.13
C LEU A 81 -9.11 -0.88 7.14
N THR A 82 -9.87 0.09 7.64
CA THR A 82 -10.54 1.08 6.81
C THR A 82 -9.59 2.26 6.58
N ILE A 83 -9.29 2.54 5.32
CA ILE A 83 -8.49 3.69 4.89
C ILE A 83 -9.44 4.79 4.46
N GLN A 84 -9.26 5.98 5.02
CA GLN A 84 -10.10 7.13 4.70
C GLN A 84 -9.74 7.71 3.32
N PRO A 85 -10.64 8.53 2.71
CA PRO A 85 -10.31 9.25 1.48
C PRO A 85 -9.05 10.11 1.63
N GLY A 86 -8.26 10.17 0.58
CA GLY A 86 -6.98 10.89 0.56
C GLY A 86 -5.99 10.30 -0.43
N THR A 87 -4.85 10.96 -0.57
CA THR A 87 -3.73 10.47 -1.37
C THR A 87 -2.67 9.86 -0.45
N TYR A 88 -2.20 8.67 -0.80
CA TYR A 88 -1.24 7.92 -0.01
C TYR A 88 -0.09 7.45 -0.87
N LYS A 89 1.11 7.56 -0.32
CA LYS A 89 2.28 6.86 -0.81
C LYS A 89 2.38 5.51 -0.11
N VAL A 90 2.50 4.44 -0.88
CA VAL A 90 2.72 3.09 -0.34
C VAL A 90 4.23 2.91 -0.14
N ARG A 91 4.64 2.66 1.10
CA ARG A 91 6.00 2.25 1.46
C ARG A 91 5.98 0.81 1.93
N ARG A 92 6.84 -0.02 1.35
CA ARG A 92 7.05 -1.39 1.80
C ARG A 92 8.26 -1.44 2.71
N LYS A 93 8.22 -2.33 3.70
CA LYS A 93 9.36 -2.57 4.59
C LYS A 93 10.52 -3.09 3.75
N THR A 94 11.72 -2.61 4.03
CA THR A 94 12.95 -3.15 3.49
C THR A 94 13.83 -3.68 4.61
N GLU A 95 14.70 -4.63 4.26
CA GLU A 95 15.75 -5.17 5.11
C GLU A 95 17.10 -4.91 4.47
N TYR A 96 18.09 -4.57 5.29
CA TYR A 96 19.47 -4.44 4.87
C TYR A 96 20.23 -5.69 5.26
N ASP A 97 20.82 -6.38 4.27
CA ASP A 97 21.74 -7.48 4.48
C ASP A 97 23.17 -6.90 4.57
N PRO A 98 23.81 -6.90 5.75
CA PRO A 98 25.14 -6.30 5.91
C PRO A 98 26.26 -7.15 5.33
N TRP A 99 26.06 -8.45 5.09
CA TRP A 99 27.06 -9.32 4.47
C TRP A 99 27.08 -9.15 2.96
N GLN A 100 25.90 -9.03 2.35
CA GLN A 100 25.79 -8.79 0.92
C GLN A 100 25.78 -7.29 0.57
N GLN A 101 25.66 -6.42 1.58
CA GLN A 101 25.54 -4.96 1.44
C GLN A 101 24.39 -4.56 0.50
N THR A 102 23.28 -5.30 0.53
CA THR A 102 22.11 -5.05 -0.32
C THR A 102 20.88 -4.70 0.51
N ILE A 103 19.98 -3.91 -0.07
CA ILE A 103 18.65 -3.63 0.49
C ILE A 103 17.62 -4.43 -0.31
N ARG A 104 16.73 -5.12 0.39
CA ARG A 104 15.67 -5.95 -0.20
C ARG A 104 14.31 -5.57 0.37
N GLU A 105 13.26 -5.64 -0.44
CA GLU A 105 11.89 -5.56 0.07
C GLU A 105 11.59 -6.81 0.91
N VAL A 106 10.94 -6.60 2.05
CA VAL A 106 10.46 -7.67 2.93
C VAL A 106 9.05 -8.01 2.51
N PHE A 107 8.79 -9.30 2.32
CA PHE A 107 7.46 -9.85 2.12
C PHE A 107 7.03 -10.60 3.40
N ASP A 108 5.73 -10.61 3.73
CA ASP A 108 5.18 -11.23 4.96
C ASP A 108 4.95 -12.76 4.92
#